data_AF-A0A261WP63-F1
#
_entry.id   AF-A0A261WP63-F1
#
_cell.length_a   1.000
_cell.length_b   1.000
_cell.length_c   1.000
_cell.angle_alpha   90.00
_cell.angle_beta   90.00
_cell.angle_gamma   90.00
#
_symmetry.space_group_name_H-M   'P 1'
#
loop_
_entity.id
_entity.type
_entity.pdbx_description
1 polymer ?
#
loop_
_entity_poly.entity_id
_entity_poly.type
_entity_poly.pdbx_seq_one_letter_code
_entity_poly.pdbx_strand_id
1 'polypeptide(L)'
;MLLAENARLIALLEAHNIEWRIPAEPALIPVAESSQLLGTDNKIALFRSLFRGRADVYPVRWESKTGKSGYAPACANEWRPGICEKPRIKCGDCSKRQLLPLTDEVIYRHLAGALVAGIYPLLPDDSCYFLAADFDEAEWRDDALAFVQSCRELGIPVSLEVSRSGNGAHAWIFFERNVAAIDARSLGTAIISHACERTRQLKLSSYDRLFPNQDYLPKGGFGNLIALPLQKRARAGNNSVFVDDSLTPYPDQWTYLSTIQRISPEDIHPLITQATGKQNPLCVCVVEEEQEAEPWKKTSAPSTLSCPLPSALKVTIANLIYFEKSQLPQPLANQIVRIAAFQNPEFYKAQAMRMSVWNKPRIIGCAQNFPGHIGLPRGCLD
;
A
#
# COMPACT_ATOMS: atom_id res chain seq x y z
N MET A 1 -36.31 -36.72 34.91
CA MET A 1 -37.30 -35.73 34.41
C MET A 1 -36.82 -35.07 33.12
N LEU A 2 -35.62 -34.46 33.09
CA LEU A 2 -35.03 -33.83 31.88
C LEU A 2 -34.82 -34.77 30.68
N LEU A 3 -34.37 -36.01 30.91
CA LEU A 3 -34.17 -36.97 29.81
C LEU A 3 -35.47 -37.43 29.14
N ALA A 4 -36.55 -37.56 29.92
CA ALA A 4 -37.87 -37.93 29.41
C ALA A 4 -38.50 -36.78 28.62
N GLU A 5 -38.31 -35.54 29.08
CA GLU A 5 -38.77 -34.35 28.37
C GLU A 5 -38.01 -34.14 27.05
N ASN A 6 -36.69 -34.37 27.05
CA ASN A 6 -35.91 -34.33 25.81
C ASN A 6 -36.37 -35.38 24.80
N ALA A 7 -36.66 -36.61 25.23
CA ALA A 7 -37.17 -37.64 24.33
C ALA A 7 -38.54 -37.26 23.74
N ARG A 8 -39.42 -36.67 24.56
CA ARG A 8 -40.73 -36.18 24.11
C ARG A 8 -40.60 -35.04 23.09
N LEU A 9 -39.68 -34.10 23.32
CA LEU A 9 -39.45 -32.96 22.41
C LEU A 9 -38.88 -33.42 21.06
N ILE A 10 -37.92 -34.35 21.06
CA ILE A 10 -37.37 -34.93 19.83
C ILE A 10 -38.46 -35.63 19.02
N ALA A 11 -39.29 -36.46 19.66
CA ALA A 11 -40.38 -37.16 18.98
C ALA A 11 -41.41 -36.19 18.36
N LEU A 12 -41.65 -35.04 19.02
CA LEU A 12 -42.56 -34.02 18.53
C LEU A 12 -42.00 -33.27 17.32
N LEU A 13 -40.69 -33.02 17.30
CA LEU A 13 -39.98 -32.41 16.17
C LEU A 13 -39.94 -33.35 14.96
N GLU A 14 -39.69 -34.64 15.17
CA GLU A 14 -39.72 -35.66 14.11
C GLU A 14 -41.13 -35.84 13.51
N ALA A 15 -42.18 -35.86 14.34
CA ALA A 15 -43.57 -35.99 13.87
C ALA A 15 -44.03 -34.81 12.97
N HIS A 16 -43.40 -33.65 13.11
CA HIS A 16 -43.71 -32.45 12.32
C HIS A 16 -42.69 -32.18 11.21
N ASN A 17 -41.77 -33.13 10.92
CA ASN A 17 -40.69 -32.98 9.95
C ASN A 17 -39.83 -31.72 10.17
N ILE A 18 -39.62 -31.33 11.43
CA ILE A 18 -38.78 -30.19 11.79
C ILE A 18 -37.36 -30.69 12.02
N GLU A 19 -36.44 -30.22 11.17
CA GLU A 19 -35.03 -30.57 11.24
C GLU A 19 -34.39 -29.94 12.48
N TRP A 20 -34.07 -30.78 13.47
CA TRP A 20 -33.55 -30.33 14.78
C TRP A 20 -32.06 -30.63 14.97
N ARG A 21 -31.47 -31.40 14.06
CA ARG A 21 -30.03 -31.68 14.05
C ARG A 21 -29.33 -30.52 13.37
N ILE A 22 -28.40 -29.90 14.07
CA ILE A 22 -27.49 -28.92 13.48
C ILE A 22 -26.77 -29.63 12.33
N PRO A 23 -26.75 -29.05 11.10
CA PRO A 23 -25.93 -29.60 10.02
C PRO A 23 -24.51 -29.77 10.53
N ALA A 24 -23.89 -30.93 10.25
CA ALA A 24 -22.48 -31.13 10.56
C ALA A 24 -21.70 -29.89 10.09
N GLU A 25 -20.83 -29.36 10.96
CA GLU A 25 -19.93 -28.25 10.63
C GLU A 25 -19.48 -28.38 9.17
N PRO A 26 -19.59 -27.32 8.34
CA PRO A 26 -19.01 -27.38 7.01
C PRO A 26 -17.56 -27.79 7.20
N ALA A 27 -17.19 -28.92 6.61
CA ALA A 27 -15.89 -29.53 6.78
C ALA A 27 -14.84 -28.43 6.71
N LEU A 28 -14.14 -28.22 7.83
CA LEU A 28 -12.93 -27.41 7.85
C LEU A 28 -12.07 -27.96 6.71
N ILE A 29 -11.95 -27.18 5.64
CA ILE A 29 -10.96 -27.43 4.60
C ILE A 29 -9.65 -27.62 5.37
N PRO A 30 -8.96 -28.77 5.25
CA PRO A 30 -7.74 -28.97 5.98
C PRO A 30 -6.81 -27.82 5.64
N VAL A 31 -6.52 -26.99 6.64
CA VAL A 31 -5.47 -25.99 6.55
C VAL A 31 -4.23 -26.75 6.11
N ALA A 32 -3.73 -26.35 4.94
CA ALA A 32 -2.69 -27.04 4.19
C ALA A 32 -1.60 -27.60 5.10
N GLU A 33 -1.28 -28.88 4.86
CA GLU A 33 -0.15 -29.57 5.45
C GLU A 33 1.11 -28.69 5.37
N SER A 34 1.73 -28.49 6.53
CA SER A 34 3.16 -28.22 6.77
C SER A 34 3.98 -27.78 5.54
N SER A 35 4.40 -26.53 5.53
CA SER A 35 5.43 -25.92 4.66
C SER A 35 6.73 -26.71 4.48
N GLN A 36 6.97 -27.76 5.26
CA GLN A 36 8.06 -28.71 5.04
C GLN A 36 7.86 -29.55 3.76
N LEU A 37 6.67 -29.56 3.16
CA LEU A 37 6.35 -30.30 1.92
C LEU A 37 6.46 -29.49 0.62
N LEU A 38 6.64 -28.17 0.69
CA LEU A 38 6.85 -27.36 -0.51
C LEU A 38 8.29 -27.54 -1.02
N GLY A 39 8.44 -28.36 -2.07
CA GLY A 39 9.67 -28.46 -2.84
C GLY A 39 10.13 -27.10 -3.38
N THR A 40 11.41 -26.99 -3.74
CA THR A 40 12.03 -25.75 -4.22
C THR A 40 11.24 -25.11 -5.36
N ASP A 41 10.81 -25.91 -6.34
CA ASP A 41 10.07 -25.42 -7.50
C ASP A 41 8.70 -24.86 -7.12
N ASN A 42 8.00 -25.50 -6.18
CA ASN A 42 6.71 -25.03 -5.68
C ASN A 42 6.86 -23.71 -4.89
N LYS A 43 7.96 -23.54 -4.12
CA LYS A 43 8.26 -22.27 -3.44
C LYS A 43 8.51 -21.14 -4.44
N ILE A 44 9.26 -21.42 -5.51
CA ILE A 44 9.52 -20.45 -6.58
C ILE A 44 8.21 -20.10 -7.30
N ALA A 45 7.39 -21.10 -7.63
CA ALA A 45 6.10 -20.90 -8.29
C ALA A 45 5.15 -20.05 -7.43
N LEU A 46 5.03 -20.35 -6.13
CA LEU A 46 4.23 -19.56 -5.18
C LEU A 46 4.72 -18.12 -5.13
N PHE A 47 6.03 -17.91 -4.95
CA PHE A 47 6.64 -16.58 -4.89
C PHE A 47 6.34 -15.78 -6.17
N ARG A 48 6.55 -16.40 -7.33
CA ARG A 48 6.28 -15.78 -8.64
C ARG A 48 4.80 -15.53 -8.89
N SER A 49 3.90 -16.28 -8.26
CA SER A 49 2.46 -16.05 -8.40
C SER A 49 2.00 -14.77 -7.67
N LEU A 50 2.72 -14.36 -6.62
CA LEU A 50 2.43 -13.17 -5.82
C LEU A 50 3.19 -11.94 -6.33
N PHE A 51 4.52 -12.04 -6.45
CA PHE A 51 5.38 -10.93 -6.85
C PHE A 51 5.52 -10.89 -8.38
N ARG A 52 4.41 -10.59 -9.06
CA ARG A 52 4.32 -10.50 -10.52
C ARG A 52 4.54 -9.07 -11.01
N GLY A 53 5.20 -8.95 -12.15
CA GLY A 53 5.53 -7.69 -12.80
C GLY A 53 6.14 -7.98 -14.17
N ARG A 54 7.03 -7.13 -14.65
CA ARG A 54 7.71 -7.36 -15.92
C ARG A 54 8.54 -8.64 -15.91
N ALA A 55 8.28 -9.50 -16.88
CA ALA A 55 9.02 -10.75 -17.07
C ALA A 55 10.24 -10.59 -17.98
N ASP A 56 10.27 -9.54 -18.81
CA ASP A 56 11.31 -9.31 -19.82
C ASP A 56 12.56 -8.62 -19.27
N VAL A 57 12.48 -8.06 -18.05
CA VAL A 57 13.60 -7.38 -17.39
C VAL A 57 13.41 -7.37 -15.88
N TYR A 58 14.52 -7.45 -15.13
CA TYR A 58 14.53 -7.25 -13.69
C TYR A 58 15.71 -6.36 -13.25
N PRO A 59 15.56 -5.56 -12.18
CA PRO A 59 16.65 -4.82 -11.59
C PRO A 59 17.46 -5.70 -10.63
N VAL A 60 18.78 -5.49 -10.62
CA VAL A 60 19.73 -6.11 -9.69
C VAL A 60 20.39 -5.02 -8.87
N ARG A 61 20.52 -5.25 -7.57
CA ARG A 61 21.26 -4.36 -6.68
C ARG A 61 22.76 -4.46 -6.95
N TRP A 62 23.41 -3.30 -7.00
CA TRP A 62 24.86 -3.20 -7.00
C TRP A 62 25.32 -2.37 -5.79
N GLU A 63 26.54 -2.64 -5.34
CA GLU A 63 27.22 -1.90 -4.29
C GLU A 63 28.63 -1.60 -4.76
N SER A 64 29.04 -0.33 -4.67
CA SER A 64 30.40 0.08 -5.00
C SER A 64 31.34 -0.21 -3.84
N LYS A 65 32.64 -0.31 -4.13
CA LYS A 65 33.69 -0.38 -3.12
C LYS A 65 33.72 0.84 -2.18
N THR A 66 33.13 1.96 -2.61
CA THR A 66 33.02 3.21 -1.86
C THR A 66 31.75 3.31 -1.01
N GLY A 67 30.97 2.24 -0.89
CA GLY A 67 29.76 2.17 -0.06
C GLY A 67 28.49 2.74 -0.71
N LYS A 68 28.55 3.24 -1.96
CA LYS A 68 27.34 3.64 -2.69
C LYS A 68 26.60 2.39 -3.14
N SER A 69 25.28 2.45 -3.14
CA SER A 69 24.45 1.34 -3.61
C SER A 69 23.31 1.83 -4.47
N GLY A 70 22.80 0.94 -5.31
CA GLY A 70 21.67 1.25 -6.19
C GLY A 70 21.17 0.01 -6.90
N TYR A 71 20.26 0.22 -7.84
CA TYR A 71 19.74 -0.82 -8.70
C TYR A 71 20.00 -0.47 -10.16
N ALA A 72 20.21 -1.50 -10.98
CA ALA A 72 20.32 -1.36 -12.42
C ALA A 72 19.60 -2.52 -13.11
N PRO A 73 19.00 -2.33 -14.30
CA PRO A 73 18.40 -3.43 -15.04
C PRO A 73 19.48 -4.45 -15.45
N ALA A 74 19.17 -5.73 -15.26
CA ALA A 74 20.02 -6.83 -15.67
C ALA A 74 20.18 -6.83 -17.20
N CYS A 75 21.42 -6.77 -17.67
CA CYS A 75 21.75 -6.66 -19.08
C CYS A 75 22.95 -7.54 -19.42
N ALA A 76 22.83 -8.40 -20.45
CA ALA A 76 23.93 -9.26 -20.90
C ALA A 76 25.13 -8.46 -21.44
N ASN A 77 24.87 -7.24 -21.91
CA ASN A 77 25.89 -6.34 -22.42
C ASN A 77 26.46 -5.40 -21.36
N GLU A 78 26.08 -5.52 -20.09
CA GLU A 78 26.54 -4.61 -19.04
C GLU A 78 28.08 -4.58 -18.96
N TRP A 79 28.65 -3.37 -18.92
CA TRP A 79 30.10 -3.11 -18.88
C TRP A 79 30.93 -3.65 -20.07
N ARG A 80 30.30 -4.14 -21.15
CA ARG A 80 31.02 -4.55 -22.37
C ARG A 80 31.59 -3.34 -23.12
N PRO A 81 32.93 -3.22 -23.28
CA PRO A 81 33.54 -2.10 -23.99
C PRO A 81 33.02 -1.95 -25.42
N GLY A 82 32.75 -0.71 -25.86
CA GLY A 82 32.22 -0.42 -27.21
C GLY A 82 30.74 -0.76 -27.44
N ILE A 83 30.08 -1.43 -26.49
CA ILE A 83 28.65 -1.78 -26.56
C ILE A 83 27.87 -1.05 -25.46
N CYS A 84 28.32 -1.15 -24.21
CA CYS A 84 27.70 -0.48 -23.08
C CYS A 84 28.39 0.86 -22.84
N GLU A 85 27.60 1.92 -22.83
CA GLU A 85 28.08 3.28 -22.62
C GLU A 85 27.90 3.76 -21.17
N LYS A 86 27.71 2.84 -20.20
CA LYS A 86 27.74 3.22 -18.78
C LYS A 86 29.13 3.77 -18.40
N PRO A 87 29.20 4.84 -17.59
CA PRO A 87 28.11 5.56 -16.92
C PRO A 87 27.55 6.76 -17.72
N ARG A 88 27.95 6.97 -18.98
CA ARG A 88 27.58 8.16 -19.78
C ARG A 88 26.07 8.27 -20.06
N ILE A 89 25.39 7.14 -20.28
CA ILE A 89 23.94 7.11 -20.57
C ILE A 89 23.18 6.21 -19.59
N LYS A 90 21.87 6.47 -19.44
CA LYS A 90 20.96 5.60 -18.69
C LYS A 90 20.61 4.35 -19.50
N CYS A 91 20.35 3.23 -18.83
CA CYS A 91 19.90 2.00 -19.50
C CYS A 91 18.56 2.14 -20.22
N GLY A 92 17.70 3.07 -19.79
CA GLY A 92 16.45 3.41 -20.48
C GLY A 92 16.67 3.91 -21.91
N ASP A 93 17.79 4.59 -22.15
CA ASP A 93 18.10 5.26 -23.43
C ASP A 93 19.11 4.47 -24.28
N CYS A 94 19.57 3.32 -23.79
CA CYS A 94 20.59 2.52 -24.46
C CYS A 94 19.97 1.62 -25.54
N SER A 95 20.30 1.89 -26.82
CA SER A 95 19.85 1.10 -27.97
C SER A 95 20.51 -0.28 -28.08
N LYS A 96 21.72 -0.46 -27.52
CA LYS A 96 22.48 -1.72 -27.54
C LYS A 96 22.22 -2.60 -26.31
N ARG A 97 21.18 -2.32 -25.54
CA ARG A 97 20.82 -3.11 -24.35
C ARG A 97 20.32 -4.49 -24.75
N GLN A 98 20.76 -5.50 -24.01
CA GLN A 98 20.25 -6.87 -24.11
C GLN A 98 19.74 -7.26 -22.73
N LEU A 99 18.46 -6.94 -22.47
CA LEU A 99 17.84 -7.15 -21.16
C LEU A 99 17.64 -8.64 -20.89
N LEU A 100 17.85 -9.02 -19.63
CA LEU A 100 17.70 -10.41 -19.20
C LEU A 100 16.32 -10.63 -18.56
N PRO A 101 15.60 -11.70 -18.92
CA PRO A 101 14.29 -11.98 -18.36
C PRO A 101 14.36 -12.43 -16.89
N LEU A 102 13.27 -12.21 -16.17
CA LEU A 102 13.10 -12.67 -14.78
C LEU A 102 12.71 -14.15 -14.76
N THR A 103 13.70 -15.05 -14.69
CA THR A 103 13.50 -16.51 -14.68
C THR A 103 13.40 -17.09 -13.27
N ASP A 104 12.99 -18.35 -13.17
CA ASP A 104 12.95 -19.11 -11.91
C ASP A 104 14.32 -19.20 -11.25
N GLU A 105 15.38 -19.35 -12.05
CA GLU A 105 16.77 -19.33 -11.59
C GLU A 105 17.14 -17.98 -10.95
N VAL A 106 16.67 -16.86 -11.50
CA VAL A 106 16.90 -15.53 -10.90
C VAL A 106 16.22 -15.43 -9.54
N ILE A 107 14.98 -15.91 -9.43
CA ILE A 107 14.23 -15.95 -8.17
C ILE A 107 14.92 -16.87 -7.16
N TYR A 108 15.36 -18.06 -7.58
CA TYR A 108 16.14 -18.96 -6.74
C TYR A 108 17.40 -18.27 -6.20
N ARG A 109 18.20 -17.65 -7.07
CA ARG A 109 19.42 -16.93 -6.68
C ARG A 109 19.15 -15.78 -5.73
N HIS A 110 18.03 -15.07 -5.88
CA HIS A 110 17.59 -14.05 -4.94
C HIS A 110 17.28 -14.66 -3.56
N LEU A 111 16.42 -15.68 -3.53
CA LEU A 111 16.01 -16.38 -2.31
C LEU A 111 17.17 -17.11 -1.62
N ALA A 112 18.16 -17.59 -2.37
CA ALA A 112 19.38 -18.23 -1.88
C ALA A 112 20.43 -17.19 -1.43
N GLY A 113 20.21 -15.90 -1.71
CA GLY A 113 21.07 -14.80 -1.30
C GLY A 113 22.31 -14.58 -2.16
N ALA A 114 22.34 -15.16 -3.36
CA ALA A 114 23.41 -14.97 -4.35
C ALA A 114 23.30 -13.61 -5.05
N LEU A 115 22.10 -13.04 -5.14
CA LEU A 115 21.86 -11.69 -5.63
C LEU A 115 20.71 -11.02 -4.85
N VAL A 116 20.50 -9.73 -5.09
CA VAL A 116 19.32 -8.99 -4.64
C VAL A 116 18.60 -8.48 -5.88
N ALA A 117 17.52 -9.17 -6.27
CA ALA A 117 16.67 -8.76 -7.37
C ALA A 117 15.57 -7.84 -6.84
N GLY A 118 15.10 -6.94 -7.71
CA GLY A 118 13.81 -6.30 -7.56
C GLY A 118 12.86 -6.72 -8.67
N ILE A 119 11.77 -6.00 -8.79
CA ILE A 119 10.79 -6.17 -9.85
C ILE A 119 10.27 -4.80 -10.30
N TYR A 120 9.96 -4.70 -11.59
CA TYR A 120 9.21 -3.57 -12.15
C TYR A 120 7.72 -3.94 -12.15
N PRO A 121 6.89 -3.35 -11.27
CA PRO A 121 5.49 -3.73 -11.12
C PRO A 121 4.60 -3.23 -12.26
N LEU A 122 4.98 -2.13 -12.92
CA LEU A 122 4.22 -1.53 -14.03
C LEU A 122 4.52 -2.26 -15.33
N LEU A 123 3.49 -2.83 -15.94
CA LEU A 123 3.57 -3.56 -17.21
C LEU A 123 3.51 -2.59 -18.41
N PRO A 124 3.88 -3.05 -19.63
CA PRO A 124 3.83 -2.25 -20.85
C PRO A 124 2.42 -1.79 -21.27
N ASP A 125 1.37 -2.45 -20.78
CA ASP A 125 -0.04 -2.13 -21.02
C ASP A 125 -0.65 -1.26 -19.90
N ASP A 126 0.20 -0.61 -19.09
CA ASP A 126 -0.18 0.26 -17.98
C ASP A 126 -0.96 -0.45 -16.84
N SER A 127 -0.84 -1.79 -16.76
CA SER A 127 -1.43 -2.61 -15.70
C SER A 127 -0.40 -3.08 -14.65
N CYS A 128 -0.87 -3.58 -13.50
CA CYS A 128 -0.05 -4.21 -12.47
C CYS A 128 -0.77 -5.37 -11.77
N TYR A 129 -0.02 -6.23 -11.08
CA TYR A 129 -0.56 -7.39 -10.34
C TYR A 129 -0.64 -7.20 -8.82
N PHE A 130 -0.03 -6.13 -8.32
CA PHE A 130 -0.08 -5.77 -6.91
C PHE A 130 0.04 -4.26 -6.75
N LEU A 131 -0.36 -3.79 -5.58
CA LEU A 131 -0.06 -2.49 -5.03
C LEU A 131 0.85 -2.70 -3.80
N ALA A 132 1.91 -1.91 -3.67
CA ALA A 132 2.69 -1.87 -2.43
C ALA A 132 2.85 -0.43 -1.94
N ALA A 133 2.60 -0.19 -0.65
CA ALA A 133 2.88 1.08 0.01
C ALA A 133 4.21 0.98 0.77
N ASP A 134 5.09 1.95 0.56
CA ASP A 134 6.42 2.01 1.18
C ASP A 134 6.41 2.99 2.36
N PHE A 135 6.89 2.52 3.51
CA PHE A 135 7.01 3.28 4.74
C PHE A 135 8.46 3.26 5.20
N ASP A 136 9.12 4.42 5.25
CA ASP A 136 10.51 4.59 5.65
C ASP A 136 10.60 5.64 6.79
N GLU A 137 11.76 5.77 7.46
CA GLU A 137 12.03 6.77 8.52
C GLU A 137 11.46 6.47 9.92
N ALA A 138 11.59 7.43 10.86
CA ALA A 138 11.50 7.17 12.31
C ALA A 138 10.14 6.63 12.80
N GLU A 139 9.04 6.96 12.13
CA GLU A 139 7.67 6.60 12.53
C GLU A 139 7.05 5.49 11.66
N TRP A 140 7.87 4.78 10.86
CA TRP A 140 7.37 3.77 9.89
C TRP A 140 6.47 2.71 10.52
N ARG A 141 6.71 2.34 11.78
CA ARG A 141 5.93 1.29 12.46
C ARG A 141 4.50 1.72 12.69
N ASP A 142 4.30 2.90 13.27
CA ASP A 142 2.98 3.39 13.64
C ASP A 142 2.14 3.68 12.40
N ASP A 143 2.74 4.28 11.38
CA ASP A 143 2.07 4.59 10.12
C ASP A 143 1.77 3.33 9.28
N ALA A 144 2.70 2.37 9.21
CA ALA A 144 2.46 1.11 8.49
C ALA A 144 1.36 0.29 9.17
N LEU A 145 1.36 0.21 10.50
CA LEU A 145 0.28 -0.43 11.26
C LEU A 145 -1.03 0.35 11.10
N ALA A 146 -0.99 1.69 11.02
CA ALA A 146 -2.18 2.48 10.78
C ALA A 146 -2.80 2.22 9.42
N PHE A 147 -1.97 2.05 8.39
CA PHE A 147 -2.39 1.64 7.05
C PHE A 147 -2.97 0.22 7.06
N VAL A 148 -2.27 -0.74 7.69
CA VAL A 148 -2.74 -2.13 7.80
C VAL A 148 -4.10 -2.20 8.50
N GLN A 149 -4.27 -1.52 9.63
CA GLN A 149 -5.53 -1.48 10.35
C GLN A 149 -6.66 -0.92 9.47
N SER A 150 -6.38 0.12 8.70
CA SER A 150 -7.36 0.71 7.76
C SER A 150 -7.75 -0.28 6.66
N CYS A 151 -6.80 -1.05 6.13
CA CYS A 151 -7.11 -2.16 5.23
C CYS A 151 -8.03 -3.20 5.90
N ARG A 152 -7.75 -3.60 7.15
CA ARG A 152 -8.56 -4.59 7.87
C ARG A 152 -10.01 -4.12 8.10
N GLU A 153 -10.19 -2.86 8.50
CA GLU A 153 -11.52 -2.26 8.69
C GLU A 153 -12.34 -2.22 7.39
N LEU A 154 -11.66 -2.05 6.25
CA LEU A 154 -12.25 -2.07 4.91
C LEU A 154 -12.39 -3.48 4.31
N GLY A 155 -11.95 -4.53 5.01
CA GLY A 155 -11.95 -5.90 4.49
C GLY A 155 -10.93 -6.16 3.37
N ILE A 156 -9.90 -5.31 3.25
CA ILE A 156 -8.86 -5.38 2.23
C ILE A 156 -7.72 -6.31 2.72
N PRO A 157 -7.42 -7.41 2.01
CA PRO A 157 -6.26 -8.24 2.32
C PRO A 157 -4.95 -7.47 2.11
N VAL A 158 -4.18 -7.32 3.18
CA VAL A 158 -2.84 -6.70 3.17
C VAL A 158 -1.82 -7.60 3.86
N SER A 159 -0.61 -7.62 3.34
CA SER A 159 0.56 -8.32 3.90
C SER A 159 1.68 -7.34 4.20
N LEU A 160 2.17 -7.32 5.43
CA LEU A 160 3.23 -6.40 5.85
C LEU A 160 4.59 -7.10 5.81
N GLU A 161 5.56 -6.52 5.10
CA GLU A 161 6.95 -6.97 5.04
C GLU A 161 7.86 -5.90 5.65
N VAL A 162 8.73 -6.27 6.59
CA VAL A 162 9.80 -5.37 7.04
C VAL A 162 10.84 -5.25 5.93
N SER A 163 11.24 -4.02 5.59
CA SER A 163 12.15 -3.76 4.48
C SER A 163 13.52 -4.41 4.70
N ARG A 164 14.31 -4.52 3.63
CA ARG A 164 15.65 -5.11 3.69
C ARG A 164 16.59 -4.40 4.69
N SER A 165 16.42 -3.09 4.89
CA SER A 165 17.26 -2.31 5.81
C SER A 165 16.85 -2.48 7.28
N GLY A 166 15.62 -2.95 7.54
CA GLY A 166 15.02 -2.98 8.88
C GLY A 166 14.49 -1.62 9.37
N ASN A 167 14.64 -0.57 8.56
CA ASN A 167 14.26 0.80 8.90
C ASN A 167 13.02 1.29 8.12
N GLY A 168 12.21 0.35 7.66
CA GLY A 168 10.99 0.62 6.92
C GLY A 168 10.18 -0.66 6.72
N ALA A 169 9.06 -0.55 6.03
CA ALA A 169 8.20 -1.67 5.67
C ALA A 169 7.45 -1.43 4.36
N HIS A 170 7.11 -2.52 3.68
CA HIS A 170 6.23 -2.52 2.53
C HIS A 170 4.91 -3.20 2.90
N ALA A 171 3.79 -2.52 2.69
CA ALA A 171 2.45 -3.09 2.81
C ALA A 171 1.95 -3.51 1.42
N TRP A 172 1.82 -4.81 1.20
CA TRP A 172 1.49 -5.43 -0.08
C TRP A 172 0.00 -5.78 -0.17
N ILE A 173 -0.62 -5.47 -1.30
CA ILE A 173 -1.99 -5.84 -1.67
C ILE A 173 -1.91 -6.51 -3.05
N PHE A 174 -2.42 -7.74 -3.17
CA PHE A 174 -2.30 -8.54 -4.39
C PHE A 174 -3.64 -8.64 -5.12
N PHE A 175 -3.59 -8.68 -6.46
CA PHE A 175 -4.78 -8.83 -7.30
C PHE A 175 -4.83 -10.22 -7.95
N GLU A 176 -6.03 -10.75 -8.17
CA GLU A 176 -6.20 -12.06 -8.80
C GLU A 176 -5.70 -12.09 -10.25
N ARG A 177 -5.97 -10.99 -10.97
CA ARG A 177 -5.51 -10.70 -12.33
C ARG A 177 -4.98 -9.28 -12.40
N ASN A 178 -4.32 -8.93 -13.51
CA ASN A 178 -3.80 -7.58 -13.66
C ASN A 178 -4.94 -6.55 -13.68
N VAL A 179 -4.67 -5.38 -13.10
CA VAL A 179 -5.59 -4.24 -13.02
C VAL A 179 -4.88 -3.00 -13.53
N ALA A 180 -5.63 -1.99 -13.97
CA ALA A 180 -5.03 -0.74 -14.40
C ALA A 180 -4.25 -0.12 -13.23
N ALA A 181 -3.04 0.39 -13.49
CA ALA A 181 -2.20 0.97 -12.45
C ALA A 181 -2.88 2.17 -11.77
N ILE A 182 -3.71 2.90 -12.50
CA ILE A 182 -4.53 4.00 -11.98
C ILE A 182 -5.55 3.53 -10.92
N ASP A 183 -6.18 2.37 -11.12
CA ASP A 183 -7.17 1.84 -10.19
C ASP A 183 -6.47 1.35 -8.90
N ALA A 184 -5.35 0.63 -9.06
CA ALA A 184 -4.53 0.20 -7.94
C ALA A 184 -4.04 1.40 -7.11
N ARG A 185 -3.54 2.45 -7.77
CA ARG A 185 -3.09 3.68 -7.08
C ARG A 185 -4.23 4.46 -6.43
N SER A 186 -5.41 4.46 -7.06
CA SER A 186 -6.61 5.08 -6.49
C SER A 186 -7.05 4.37 -5.21
N LEU A 187 -7.03 3.03 -5.21
CA LEU A 187 -7.24 2.22 -4.01
C LEU A 187 -6.23 2.55 -2.91
N GLY A 188 -4.93 2.55 -3.23
CA GLY A 188 -3.89 2.89 -2.27
C GLY A 188 -4.06 4.29 -1.67
N THR A 189 -4.40 5.27 -2.52
CA THR A 189 -4.65 6.64 -2.08
C THR A 189 -5.87 6.71 -1.15
N ALA A 190 -6.94 6.01 -1.50
CA ALA A 190 -8.16 5.96 -0.68
C ALA A 190 -7.88 5.35 0.70
N ILE A 191 -7.08 4.28 0.79
CA ILE A 191 -6.68 3.67 2.06
C ILE A 191 -5.83 4.64 2.89
N ILE A 192 -4.86 5.34 2.27
CA ILE A 192 -4.04 6.35 2.97
C ILE A 192 -4.92 7.48 3.52
N SER A 193 -5.87 7.98 2.73
CA SER A 193 -6.82 8.99 3.17
C SER A 193 -7.65 8.51 4.36
N HIS A 194 -8.15 7.27 4.29
CA HIS A 194 -8.89 6.63 5.39
C HIS A 194 -8.03 6.51 6.65
N ALA A 195 -6.77 6.10 6.52
CA ALA A 195 -5.82 5.98 7.62
C ALA A 195 -5.56 7.33 8.29
N CYS A 196 -5.29 8.38 7.52
CA CYS A 196 -5.09 9.74 8.01
C CYS A 196 -6.33 10.26 8.77
N GLU A 197 -7.53 10.04 8.21
CA GLU A 197 -8.79 10.42 8.87
C GLU A 197 -8.97 9.70 10.20
N ARG A 198 -8.57 8.43 10.29
CA ARG A 198 -8.64 7.61 11.51
C ARG A 198 -7.63 8.04 12.57
N THR A 199 -6.40 8.38 12.18
CA THR A 199 -5.30 8.73 13.12
C THR A 199 -5.22 10.21 13.50
N ARG A 200 -6.08 11.09 12.97
CA ARG A 200 -6.00 12.57 13.12
C ARG A 200 -4.70 13.15 12.56
N GLN A 201 -4.08 12.47 11.60
CA GLN A 201 -2.86 12.94 10.97
C GLN A 201 -3.17 13.56 9.61
N LEU A 202 -2.46 14.64 9.25
CA LEU A 202 -2.51 15.19 7.88
C LEU A 202 -1.97 14.23 6.84
N LYS A 203 -0.95 13.50 7.26
CA LYS A 203 -0.12 12.63 6.45
C LYS A 203 0.45 11.57 7.37
N LEU A 204 0.63 10.39 6.81
CA LEU A 204 1.55 9.40 7.34
C LEU A 204 2.95 9.97 7.05
N SER A 205 3.70 10.33 8.09
CA SER A 205 4.98 11.04 7.98
C SER A 205 6.05 10.17 7.32
N SER A 206 5.96 8.86 7.55
CA SER A 206 6.85 7.82 7.02
C SER A 206 6.43 7.26 5.67
N TYR A 207 5.21 7.54 5.20
CA TYR A 207 4.77 7.11 3.87
C TYR A 207 5.59 7.83 2.81
N ASP A 208 6.32 7.06 2.01
CA ASP A 208 7.10 7.61 0.90
C ASP A 208 6.31 7.54 -0.41
N ARG A 209 5.86 6.34 -0.80
CA ARG A 209 5.25 6.13 -2.13
C ARG A 209 4.45 4.84 -2.26
N LEU A 210 3.58 4.81 -3.29
CA LEU A 210 2.95 3.61 -3.79
C LEU A 210 3.74 3.02 -4.97
N PHE A 211 3.71 1.70 -5.09
CA PHE A 211 4.21 0.93 -6.22
C PHE A 211 3.06 0.17 -6.90
N PRO A 212 2.83 0.37 -8.20
CA PRO A 212 3.54 1.29 -9.10
C PRO A 212 3.34 2.77 -8.73
N ASN A 213 4.36 3.60 -8.91
CA ASN A 213 4.28 5.04 -8.57
C ASN A 213 3.69 5.89 -9.71
N GLN A 214 3.38 5.29 -10.85
CA GLN A 214 2.91 5.95 -12.07
C GLN A 214 1.70 5.21 -12.61
N ASP A 215 0.75 5.96 -13.17
CA ASP A 215 -0.44 5.39 -13.85
C ASP A 215 -0.10 4.82 -15.23
N TYR A 216 0.91 5.40 -15.88
CA TYR A 216 1.30 5.07 -17.25
C TYR A 216 2.81 4.90 -17.36
N LEU A 217 3.24 3.97 -18.21
CA LEU A 217 4.64 3.70 -18.46
C LEU A 217 5.25 4.87 -19.28
N PRO A 218 6.35 5.50 -18.81
CA PRO A 218 7.03 6.52 -19.58
C PRO A 218 7.68 5.91 -20.83
N LYS A 219 7.63 6.62 -21.95
CA LYS A 219 8.22 6.17 -23.23
C LYS A 219 9.68 5.77 -23.04
N GLY A 220 10.02 4.54 -23.42
CA GLY A 220 11.38 3.99 -23.33
C GLY A 220 11.85 3.57 -21.92
N GLY A 221 11.05 3.81 -20.88
CA GLY A 221 11.36 3.50 -19.49
C GLY A 221 10.91 2.11 -19.04
N PHE A 222 11.34 1.73 -17.84
CA PHE A 222 10.95 0.47 -17.17
C PHE A 222 9.88 0.65 -16.10
N GLY A 223 9.54 1.91 -15.77
CA GLY A 223 8.81 2.24 -14.54
C GLY A 223 9.73 2.25 -13.32
N ASN A 224 9.13 2.43 -12.14
CA ASN A 224 9.83 2.36 -10.86
C ASN A 224 10.04 0.90 -10.46
N LEU A 225 11.02 0.63 -9.59
CA LEU A 225 11.30 -0.71 -9.10
C LEU A 225 11.05 -0.81 -7.60
N ILE A 226 10.62 -1.99 -7.16
CA ILE A 226 10.59 -2.38 -5.76
C ILE A 226 11.50 -3.59 -5.56
N ALA A 227 12.17 -3.68 -4.41
CA ALA A 227 13.00 -4.85 -4.08
C ALA A 227 12.11 -6.07 -3.84
N LEU A 228 12.52 -7.26 -4.29
CA LEU A 228 11.81 -8.48 -3.97
C LEU A 228 12.08 -8.87 -2.50
N PRO A 229 11.06 -9.38 -1.79
CA PRO A 229 11.20 -9.75 -0.39
C PRO A 229 11.88 -11.13 -0.23
N LEU A 230 12.19 -11.50 1.01
CA LEU A 230 12.70 -12.82 1.39
C LEU A 230 14.12 -13.14 0.87
N GLN A 231 14.97 -12.12 0.73
CA GLN A 231 16.39 -12.33 0.40
C GLN A 231 17.15 -12.99 1.57
N LYS A 232 17.88 -14.09 1.34
CA LYS A 232 18.49 -14.92 2.42
C LYS A 232 19.30 -14.15 3.47
N ARG A 233 20.15 -13.21 3.04
CA ARG A 233 21.05 -12.47 3.95
C ARG A 233 20.27 -11.48 4.81
N ALA A 234 19.28 -10.80 4.24
CA ALA A 234 18.41 -9.91 4.99
C ALA A 234 17.55 -10.69 5.99
N ARG A 235 16.98 -11.82 5.54
CA ARG A 235 16.17 -12.71 6.40
C ARG A 235 16.91 -13.23 7.61
N ALA A 236 18.21 -13.49 7.49
CA ALA A 236 19.03 -13.92 8.62
C ALA A 236 19.08 -12.91 9.78
N GLY A 237 18.78 -11.63 9.51
CA GLY A 237 18.63 -10.57 10.50
C GLY A 237 17.19 -10.15 10.76
N ASN A 238 16.20 -11.00 10.47
CA ASN A 238 14.76 -10.68 10.56
C ASN A 238 14.32 -9.47 9.72
N ASN A 239 15.05 -9.18 8.64
CA ASN A 239 14.69 -8.17 7.65
C ASN A 239 14.23 -8.83 6.35
N SER A 240 13.46 -8.12 5.55
CA SER A 240 12.85 -8.68 4.33
C SER A 240 12.02 -9.93 4.61
N VAL A 241 11.23 -9.89 5.69
CA VAL A 241 10.33 -10.95 6.16
C VAL A 241 8.94 -10.37 6.38
N PHE A 242 7.92 -11.20 6.17
CA PHE A 242 6.54 -10.89 6.49
C PHE A 242 6.30 -11.02 7.99
N VAL A 243 5.54 -10.08 8.52
CA VAL A 243 5.25 -9.93 9.94
C VAL A 243 3.75 -9.84 10.19
N ASP A 244 3.34 -10.19 11.41
CA ASP A 244 1.98 -9.98 11.90
C ASP A 244 1.74 -8.54 12.36
N ASP A 245 0.53 -8.28 12.89
CA ASP A 245 0.11 -6.97 13.36
C ASP A 245 0.88 -6.50 14.63
N SER A 246 1.65 -7.41 15.26
CA SER A 246 2.59 -7.08 16.35
C SER A 246 4.02 -6.82 15.86
N LEU A 247 4.22 -6.78 14.54
CA LEU A 247 5.52 -6.71 13.87
C LEU A 247 6.43 -7.91 14.18
N THR A 248 5.83 -9.04 14.57
CA THR A 248 6.55 -10.28 14.81
C THR A 248 6.63 -11.09 13.52
N PRO A 249 7.83 -11.55 13.09
CA PRO A 249 7.96 -12.39 11.90
C PRO A 249 7.14 -13.68 12.00
N TYR A 250 6.41 -14.03 10.94
CA TYR A 250 5.72 -15.31 10.89
C TYR A 250 6.74 -16.46 11.00
N PRO A 251 6.47 -17.49 11.84
CA PRO A 251 7.39 -18.62 12.04
C PRO A 251 7.76 -19.32 10.75
N ASP A 252 6.79 -19.49 9.85
CA ASP A 252 7.02 -19.98 8.50
C ASP A 252 6.49 -19.01 7.45
N GLN A 253 7.43 -18.38 6.76
CA GLN A 253 7.16 -17.41 5.70
C GLN A 253 6.43 -18.04 4.51
N TRP A 254 6.71 -19.31 4.17
CA TRP A 254 6.09 -19.98 3.03
C TRP A 254 4.66 -20.40 3.31
N THR A 255 4.39 -20.89 4.52
CA THR A 255 3.00 -21.12 4.98
C THR A 255 2.23 -19.81 4.93
N TYR A 256 2.80 -18.72 5.44
CA TYR A 256 2.12 -17.43 5.39
C TYR A 256 1.82 -16.99 3.94
N LEU A 257 2.81 -17.05 3.04
CA LEU A 257 2.62 -16.67 1.64
C LEU A 257 1.50 -17.48 0.94
N SER A 258 1.31 -18.75 1.28
CA SER A 258 0.23 -19.56 0.68
C SER A 258 -1.16 -19.18 1.17
N THR A 259 -1.27 -18.46 2.30
CA THR A 259 -2.54 -17.97 2.84
C THR A 259 -2.94 -16.59 2.32
N ILE A 260 -2.07 -15.92 1.57
CA ILE A 260 -2.32 -14.56 1.07
C ILE A 260 -3.52 -14.56 0.13
N GLN A 261 -4.58 -13.86 0.55
CA GLN A 261 -5.74 -13.59 -0.27
C GLN A 261 -5.47 -12.48 -1.29
N ARG A 262 -6.17 -12.54 -2.41
CA ARG A 262 -6.07 -11.58 -3.51
C ARG A 262 -7.41 -10.89 -3.70
N ILE A 263 -7.37 -9.66 -4.18
CA ILE A 263 -8.55 -8.85 -4.47
C ILE A 263 -8.97 -9.09 -5.93
N SER A 264 -10.26 -9.31 -6.16
CA SER A 264 -10.82 -9.35 -7.50
C SER A 264 -10.89 -7.93 -8.07
N PRO A 265 -10.57 -7.69 -9.36
CA PRO A 265 -10.61 -6.34 -9.93
C PRO A 265 -11.97 -5.63 -9.82
N GLU A 266 -13.05 -6.41 -9.81
CA GLU A 266 -14.43 -5.94 -9.64
C GLU A 266 -14.66 -5.30 -8.27
N ASP A 267 -13.92 -5.72 -7.24
CA ASP A 267 -14.07 -5.21 -5.88
C ASP A 267 -13.31 -3.89 -5.63
N ILE A 268 -12.38 -3.52 -6.51
CA ILE A 268 -11.53 -2.33 -6.33
C ILE A 268 -12.36 -1.05 -6.22
N HIS A 269 -13.31 -0.83 -7.14
CA HIS A 269 -14.13 0.38 -7.17
C HIS A 269 -15.09 0.47 -5.97
N PRO A 270 -15.81 -0.61 -5.59
CA PRO A 270 -16.55 -0.67 -4.34
C PRO A 270 -15.69 -0.33 -3.11
N LEU A 271 -14.50 -0.93 -2.99
CA LEU A 271 -13.58 -0.69 -1.88
C LEU A 271 -13.10 0.77 -1.83
N ILE A 272 -12.81 1.37 -2.98
CA ILE A 272 -12.46 2.80 -3.08
C ILE A 272 -13.61 3.66 -2.53
N THR A 273 -14.85 3.37 -2.94
CA THR A 273 -16.03 4.13 -2.49
C THR A 273 -16.30 3.93 -1.01
N GLN A 274 -16.10 2.72 -0.48
CA GLN A 274 -16.22 2.42 0.95
C GLN A 274 -15.17 3.18 1.77
N ALA A 275 -13.91 3.17 1.32
CA ALA A 275 -12.80 3.85 2.00
C ALA A 275 -13.03 5.36 2.13
N THR A 276 -13.72 5.95 1.16
CA THR A 276 -13.91 7.40 1.08
C THR A 276 -15.28 7.85 1.63
N GLY A 277 -16.20 6.90 1.82
CA GLY A 277 -17.57 7.15 2.27
C GLY A 277 -18.40 7.94 1.25
N LYS A 278 -19.46 8.63 1.71
CA LYS A 278 -20.21 9.60 0.89
C LYS A 278 -19.36 10.81 0.45
N GLN A 279 -18.11 10.90 0.90
CA GLN A 279 -17.15 11.83 0.35
C GLN A 279 -16.44 11.13 -0.82
N ASN A 280 -16.48 11.78 -1.97
CA ASN A 280 -15.80 11.34 -3.18
C ASN A 280 -14.33 10.99 -2.81
N PRO A 281 -13.70 9.93 -3.36
CA PRO A 281 -12.24 9.69 -3.26
C PRO A 281 -11.37 10.89 -3.67
N LEU A 282 -12.05 11.84 -4.31
CA LEU A 282 -11.60 13.09 -4.89
C LEU A 282 -12.03 14.32 -4.07
N CYS A 283 -12.54 14.17 -2.85
CA CYS A 283 -13.03 15.27 -2.00
C CYS A 283 -11.90 15.97 -1.23
N VAL A 284 -10.78 16.21 -1.92
CA VAL A 284 -10.14 17.53 -1.90
C VAL A 284 -10.38 18.05 -3.31
N CYS A 285 -11.51 18.74 -3.50
CA CYS A 285 -11.97 19.39 -4.73
C CYS A 285 -11.20 18.96 -5.98
N VAL A 286 -11.59 17.86 -6.63
CA VAL A 286 -11.45 17.81 -8.09
C VAL A 286 -12.35 18.91 -8.60
N VAL A 287 -11.74 20.06 -8.88
CA VAL A 287 -12.29 20.96 -9.88
C VAL A 287 -12.21 20.13 -11.15
N GLU A 288 -13.35 19.58 -11.58
CA GLU A 288 -13.47 19.08 -12.94
C GLU A 288 -12.97 20.20 -13.87
N GLU A 289 -12.06 19.91 -14.80
CA GLU A 289 -11.52 20.91 -15.74
C GLU A 289 -12.63 21.64 -16.52
N GLU A 290 -13.85 21.09 -16.56
CA GLU A 290 -15.03 21.73 -17.16
C GLU A 290 -15.66 22.85 -16.30
N GLN A 291 -15.31 22.95 -15.01
CA GLN A 291 -15.87 23.96 -14.08
C GLN A 291 -14.95 25.17 -13.86
N GLU A 292 -13.84 25.29 -14.60
CA GLU A 292 -13.02 26.52 -14.65
C GLU A 292 -13.72 27.72 -15.33
N ALA A 293 -14.93 27.52 -15.88
CA ALA A 293 -15.65 28.58 -16.58
C ALA A 293 -16.08 29.75 -15.65
N GLU A 294 -16.27 29.53 -14.35
CA GLU A 294 -16.81 30.56 -13.44
C GLU A 294 -16.19 30.52 -12.02
N PRO A 295 -14.95 31.02 -11.85
CA PRO A 295 -14.23 30.99 -10.56
C PRO A 295 -14.87 31.80 -9.42
N TRP A 296 -15.94 32.58 -9.70
CA TRP A 296 -16.71 33.32 -8.69
C TRP A 296 -17.92 32.54 -8.14
N LYS A 297 -18.23 31.34 -8.66
CA LYS A 297 -19.25 30.47 -8.07
C LYS A 297 -18.62 29.56 -7.03
N LYS A 298 -18.97 29.77 -5.75
CA LYS A 298 -18.61 28.87 -4.66
C LYS A 298 -19.36 27.54 -4.83
N THR A 299 -18.70 26.53 -5.37
CA THR A 299 -19.26 25.17 -5.44
C THR A 299 -18.57 24.27 -4.41
N SER A 300 -19.20 24.13 -3.25
CA SER A 300 -19.13 22.93 -2.39
C SER A 300 -20.06 23.16 -1.21
N ALA A 301 -21.11 22.33 -1.11
CA ALA A 301 -21.92 22.29 0.11
C ALA A 301 -20.98 21.89 1.27
N PRO A 302 -21.02 22.58 2.43
CA PRO A 302 -20.25 22.16 3.58
C PRO A 302 -20.70 20.75 3.98
N SER A 303 -19.75 19.82 4.02
CA SER A 303 -20.00 18.49 4.58
C SER A 303 -20.51 18.68 6.01
N THR A 304 -21.74 18.27 6.29
CA THR A 304 -22.33 18.37 7.62
C THR A 304 -21.52 17.52 8.59
N LEU A 305 -20.95 18.16 9.62
CA LEU A 305 -20.21 17.46 10.67
C LEU A 305 -21.20 16.58 11.45
N SER A 306 -21.10 15.26 11.28
CA SER A 306 -21.87 14.27 12.05
C SER A 306 -21.19 13.99 13.40
N CYS A 307 -20.96 15.01 14.23
CA CYS A 307 -20.44 14.83 15.58
C CYS A 307 -20.97 15.88 16.57
N PRO A 308 -21.08 15.54 17.87
CA PRO A 308 -21.37 16.54 18.89
C PRO A 308 -20.25 17.57 18.94
N LEU A 309 -20.58 18.82 18.63
CA LEU A 309 -19.63 19.93 18.67
C LEU A 309 -19.44 20.41 20.12
N PRO A 310 -18.20 20.75 20.53
CA PRO A 310 -17.98 21.38 21.82
C PRO A 310 -18.65 22.76 21.87
N SER A 311 -19.21 23.13 23.02
CA SER A 311 -19.88 24.43 23.21
C SER A 311 -18.91 25.61 23.20
N ALA A 312 -17.65 25.36 23.55
CA ALA A 312 -16.55 26.32 23.46
C ALA A 312 -15.25 25.55 23.20
N LEU A 313 -14.35 26.16 22.41
CA LEU A 313 -13.03 25.61 22.11
C LEU A 313 -11.96 26.57 22.58
N LYS A 314 -11.01 26.09 23.39
CA LYS A 314 -9.87 26.91 23.80
C LYS A 314 -8.81 26.92 22.70
N VAL A 315 -8.48 28.11 22.21
CA VAL A 315 -7.45 28.31 21.18
C VAL A 315 -6.33 29.17 21.76
N THR A 316 -5.08 28.74 21.58
CA THR A 316 -3.90 29.52 21.97
C THR A 316 -3.22 30.05 20.72
N ILE A 317 -3.14 31.38 20.58
CA ILE A 317 -2.51 32.03 19.43
C ILE A 317 -1.11 32.49 19.84
N ALA A 318 -0.07 31.96 19.17
CA ALA A 318 1.32 32.38 19.34
C ALA A 318 2.04 32.39 17.98
N ASN A 319 3.16 31.66 17.84
CA ASN A 319 3.82 31.44 16.54
C ASN A 319 2.94 30.60 15.58
N LEU A 320 2.06 29.76 16.12
CA LEU A 320 1.02 29.00 15.43
C LEU A 320 -0.32 29.20 16.16
N ILE A 321 -1.41 28.74 15.55
CA ILE A 321 -2.73 28.65 16.17
C ILE A 321 -2.87 27.24 16.75
N TYR A 322 -2.87 27.12 18.09
CA TYR A 322 -2.89 25.83 18.78
C TYR A 322 -4.29 25.45 19.25
N PHE A 323 -4.67 24.21 18.98
CA PHE A 323 -5.91 23.58 19.43
C PHE A 323 -5.61 22.37 20.33
N GLU A 324 -6.32 22.25 21.44
CA GLU A 324 -6.14 21.13 22.38
C GLU A 324 -6.84 19.86 21.88
N LYS A 325 -6.10 18.75 21.74
CA LYS A 325 -6.64 17.49 21.16
C LYS A 325 -7.73 16.85 22.01
N SER A 326 -7.67 17.03 23.34
CA SER A 326 -8.64 16.50 24.31
C SER A 326 -10.05 17.07 24.11
N GLN A 327 -10.14 18.30 23.58
CA GLN A 327 -11.39 19.04 23.39
C GLN A 327 -11.98 18.86 21.98
N LEU A 328 -11.29 18.15 21.09
CA LEU A 328 -11.66 18.01 19.69
C LEU A 328 -12.23 16.62 19.39
N PRO A 329 -13.52 16.52 19.02
CA PRO A 329 -14.05 15.35 18.34
C PRO A 329 -13.26 15.07 17.06
N GLN A 330 -13.11 13.78 16.71
CA GLN A 330 -12.36 13.33 15.53
C GLN A 330 -12.73 14.10 14.25
N PRO A 331 -14.02 14.28 13.90
CA PRO A 331 -14.37 14.91 12.63
C PRO A 331 -14.01 16.41 12.60
N LEU A 332 -14.08 17.08 13.77
CA LEU A 332 -13.71 18.48 13.90
C LEU A 332 -12.19 18.66 13.81
N ALA A 333 -11.41 17.79 14.46
CA ALA A 333 -9.95 17.80 14.35
C ALA A 333 -9.50 17.66 12.90
N ASN A 334 -10.10 16.71 12.15
CA ASN A 334 -9.79 16.49 10.74
C ASN A 334 -10.11 17.72 9.88
N GLN A 335 -11.23 18.40 10.12
CA GLN A 335 -11.55 19.63 9.40
C GLN A 335 -10.56 20.77 9.71
N ILE A 336 -10.24 21.01 10.99
CA ILE A 336 -9.25 22.04 11.41
C ILE A 336 -7.93 21.80 10.70
N VAL A 337 -7.50 20.55 10.70
CA VAL A 337 -6.26 20.13 10.08
C VAL A 337 -6.28 20.34 8.55
N ARG A 338 -7.41 20.04 7.88
CA ARG A 338 -7.61 20.28 6.44
C ARG A 338 -7.56 21.75 6.04
N ILE A 339 -7.88 22.70 6.93
CA ILE A 339 -7.77 24.15 6.63
C ILE A 339 -6.35 24.52 6.22
N ALA A 340 -5.34 23.88 6.82
CA ALA A 340 -3.94 24.11 6.50
C ALA A 340 -3.39 23.17 5.40
N ALA A 341 -4.26 22.51 4.63
CA ALA A 341 -3.86 21.60 3.56
C ALA A 341 -4.36 22.08 2.19
N PHE A 342 -3.50 22.01 1.18
CA PHE A 342 -3.85 22.38 -0.20
C PHE A 342 -3.20 21.45 -1.23
N GLN A 343 -3.78 21.40 -2.42
CA GLN A 343 -3.27 20.59 -3.53
C GLN A 343 -1.91 21.10 -4.01
N ASN A 344 -0.97 20.20 -4.32
CA ASN A 344 0.33 20.55 -4.88
C ASN A 344 0.26 20.63 -6.42
N PRO A 345 0.29 21.82 -7.05
CA PRO A 345 0.19 21.94 -8.51
C PRO A 345 1.33 21.23 -9.24
N GLU A 346 2.52 21.16 -8.64
CA GLU A 346 3.66 20.46 -9.26
C GLU A 346 3.44 18.96 -9.39
N PHE A 347 2.71 18.35 -8.45
CA PHE A 347 2.38 16.93 -8.52
C PHE A 347 1.50 16.65 -9.73
N TYR A 348 0.40 17.39 -9.87
CA TYR A 348 -0.54 17.21 -10.97
C TYR A 348 0.09 17.54 -12.33
N LYS A 349 0.93 18.59 -12.39
CA LYS A 349 1.70 18.92 -13.59
C LYS A 349 2.65 17.77 -13.98
N ALA A 350 3.40 17.23 -13.02
CA ALA A 350 4.31 16.11 -13.28
C ALA A 350 3.56 14.85 -13.71
N GLN A 351 2.40 14.57 -13.12
CA GLN A 351 1.54 13.45 -13.49
C GLN A 351 1.00 13.59 -14.92
N ALA A 352 0.44 14.75 -15.28
CA ALA A 352 -0.07 15.04 -16.62
C ALA A 352 1.03 14.92 -17.70
N MET A 353 2.25 15.35 -17.38
CA MET A 353 3.42 15.21 -18.26
C MET A 353 4.04 13.80 -18.27
N ARG A 354 3.46 12.82 -17.57
CA ARG A 354 3.99 11.45 -17.41
C ARG A 354 5.41 11.42 -16.86
N MET A 355 5.74 12.39 -16.02
CA MET A 355 7.03 12.51 -15.34
C MET A 355 6.98 11.85 -13.96
N SER A 356 8.14 11.67 -13.33
CA SER A 356 8.22 11.08 -11.99
C SER A 356 7.63 12.03 -10.93
N VAL A 357 6.76 11.48 -10.09
CA VAL A 357 6.15 12.16 -8.92
C VAL A 357 6.84 11.79 -7.59
N TRP A 358 7.98 11.11 -7.67
CA TRP A 358 8.71 10.50 -6.54
C TRP A 358 8.90 11.39 -5.30
N ASN A 359 9.14 12.68 -5.46
CA ASN A 359 9.35 13.62 -4.35
C ASN A 359 8.38 14.80 -4.45
N LYS A 360 7.15 14.53 -4.90
CA LYS A 360 6.11 15.54 -5.02
C LYS A 360 4.89 15.02 -4.26
N PRO A 361 4.67 15.45 -3.02
CA PRO A 361 3.45 15.05 -2.31
C PRO A 361 2.24 15.64 -3.05
N ARG A 362 1.16 14.87 -3.18
CA ARG A 362 -0.08 15.33 -3.85
C ARG A 362 -0.76 16.48 -3.10
N ILE A 363 -0.68 16.47 -1.77
CA ILE A 363 -1.24 17.47 -0.85
C ILE A 363 -0.09 18.01 0.00
N ILE A 364 -0.02 19.33 0.12
CA ILE A 364 0.88 20.00 1.05
C ILE A 364 0.08 20.31 2.30
N GLY A 365 0.45 19.65 3.39
CA GLY A 365 -0.12 19.88 4.72
C GLY A 365 0.80 20.76 5.56
N CYS A 366 0.29 21.89 6.02
CA CYS A 366 1.04 22.86 6.82
C CYS A 366 0.70 22.81 8.32
N ALA A 367 -0.23 21.95 8.76
CA ALA A 367 -0.48 21.77 10.19
C ALA A 367 0.64 20.95 10.85
N GLN A 368 0.94 21.28 12.09
CA GLN A 368 1.91 20.61 12.93
C GLN A 368 1.19 19.81 14.01
N ASN A 369 1.62 18.58 14.21
CA ASN A 369 1.04 17.66 15.19
C ASN A 369 1.93 17.59 16.43
N PHE A 370 1.46 18.10 17.56
CA PHE A 370 2.15 18.01 18.85
C PHE A 370 1.46 16.98 19.76
N PRO A 371 2.13 16.43 20.80
CA PRO A 371 1.53 15.38 21.64
C PRO A 371 0.12 15.73 22.17
N GLY A 372 -0.07 16.93 22.71
CA GLY A 372 -1.37 17.41 23.22
C GLY A 372 -2.11 18.41 22.33
N HIS A 373 -1.48 18.91 21.26
CA HIS A 373 -2.01 20.04 20.49
C HIS A 373 -1.90 19.83 18.97
N ILE A 374 -2.77 20.50 18.22
CA ILE A 374 -2.66 20.67 16.77
C ILE A 374 -2.31 22.14 16.52
N GLY A 375 -1.24 22.42 15.79
CA GLY A 375 -0.81 23.77 15.43
C GLY A 375 -1.08 24.08 13.96
N LEU A 376 -1.82 25.15 13.66
CA LEU A 376 -2.00 25.67 12.30
C LEU A 376 -1.12 26.90 12.03
N PRO A 377 -0.72 27.15 10.77
CA PRO A 377 -0.12 28.42 10.38
C PRO A 377 -1.03 29.60 10.71
N ARG A 378 -0.45 30.75 11.06
CA ARG A 378 -1.22 31.95 11.42
C ARG A 378 -2.13 32.47 10.30
N GLY A 379 -1.79 32.18 9.04
CA GLY A 379 -2.61 32.55 7.88
C GLY A 379 -3.93 31.80 7.77
N CYS A 380 -4.17 30.78 8.61
CA CYS A 380 -5.43 30.05 8.69
C CYS A 380 -6.41 30.64 9.71
N LEU A 381 -6.16 31.86 10.21
CA LEU A 381 -7.01 32.51 11.22
C LEU A 381 -8.29 33.12 10.64
N ASP A 382 -8.18 33.68 9.43
CA ASP A 382 -9.30 34.26 8.66
C ASP A 382 -10.11 33.14 7.97
#